data_AF-A0A077ZXR5-F1
#
_entry.id   AF-A0A077ZXR5-F1
#
_cell.length_a   1.000
_cell.length_b   1.000
_cell.length_c   1.000
_cell.angle_alpha   90.00
_cell.angle_beta   90.00
_cell.angle_gamma   90.00
#
_symmetry.space_group_name_H-M   'P 1'
#
loop_
_entity.id
_entity.type
_entity.pdbx_description
1 polymer ?
#
loop_
_entity_poly.entity_id
_entity_poly.type
_entity_poly.pdbx_seq_one_letter_code
_entity_poly.pdbx_strand_id
1 'polypeptide(L)'
;MQRLKEFIGISSSDQINEASEWVYEYCFSNDKATGPYTLDQLVRSGDRFQGRGKDEGKRDFEFIGEIQGDQFKIKQVHSAAKAQDKIIEGHIKQEGTLVGKWCYAQDGKSAKSKGDFVIRKVSNFVFALSDKCPEYLKLSMENIPCKCNTYYTCGKCTFLICYQCFFKIQYMQKSELISIILNHSQKKDVTENAEYIRGIYRKVFCDDERAKSSVMKRKGRDYRWFEVYYLDENSLEFKRKENIELYIDQQKFAEGHFHEVKLCKQSRRIDEIRNPNEQPIYREIDLNPEVNWAIKQVKKKEHMDEVPNDIAKQYLAKTLADNFNILLKTIYPKETVYMMYIQPFIVLPLFEIPEHHYFFEMESFMETDKKFLYFNRPGQELKVVDEKLGQARLPSAFTHWTYAASGKRFMITDVQGWRIDKGQYILTDPIVFSPVPDQLGLVDWGSDGMESWMKKHVCNDVCKDVPMVEDQNLINQCLGYMEKFKSKNESFYKQLEVILGGLN
;
A
#
# COMPACT_ATOMS: atom_id res chain seq x y z
N MET A 1 32.93 -11.79 36.31
CA MET A 1 32.97 -10.85 37.45
C MET A 1 32.69 -9.41 37.04
N GLN A 2 33.61 -8.69 36.36
CA GLN A 2 33.38 -7.28 35.96
C GLN A 2 32.22 -7.10 34.96
N ARG A 3 32.12 -7.98 33.96
CA ARG A 3 31.00 -8.02 32.98
C ARG A 3 29.63 -8.37 33.58
N LEU A 4 29.63 -9.05 34.74
CA LEU A 4 28.40 -9.40 35.48
C LEU A 4 27.95 -8.26 36.43
N LYS A 5 28.86 -7.33 36.76
CA LYS A 5 28.56 -6.08 37.45
C LYS A 5 27.95 -5.05 36.49
N GLU A 6 28.40 -5.05 35.23
CA GLU A 6 27.81 -4.24 34.15
C GLU A 6 26.39 -4.73 33.78
N PHE A 7 26.13 -6.04 33.84
CA PHE A 7 24.84 -6.64 33.49
C PHE A 7 23.62 -6.12 34.27
N ILE A 8 23.78 -5.73 35.54
CA ILE A 8 22.66 -5.26 36.40
C ILE A 8 22.82 -3.78 36.78
N GLY A 9 23.89 -3.14 36.33
CA GLY A 9 24.16 -1.70 36.49
C GLY A 9 23.85 -1.14 37.87
N ILE A 10 24.62 -1.46 38.93
CA ILE A 10 24.72 -0.63 40.14
C ILE A 10 25.94 -0.92 41.02
N SER A 11 26.42 0.14 41.66
CA SER A 11 27.47 0.22 42.67
C SER A 11 27.05 -0.41 44.01
N SER A 12 28.04 -0.81 44.80
CA SER A 12 27.93 -1.81 45.87
C SER A 12 27.20 -1.42 47.17
N SER A 13 26.04 -0.75 47.15
CA SER A 13 25.31 -0.50 48.41
C SER A 13 23.78 -0.34 48.37
N ASP A 14 23.11 -0.38 47.23
CA ASP A 14 21.65 -0.13 47.21
C ASP A 14 20.82 -1.38 46.95
N GLN A 15 19.80 -1.60 47.79
CA GLN A 15 18.73 -2.56 47.53
C GLN A 15 17.87 -2.02 46.39
N ILE A 16 18.13 -2.49 45.17
CA ILE A 16 17.33 -2.14 44.01
C ILE A 16 16.09 -3.02 44.00
N ASN A 17 14.92 -2.39 44.15
CA ASN A 17 13.64 -3.07 43.95
C ASN A 17 13.26 -2.95 42.47
N GLU A 18 13.87 -3.78 41.62
CA GLU A 18 13.77 -3.74 40.16
C GLU A 18 12.70 -4.69 39.58
N ALA A 19 11.73 -5.10 40.42
CA ALA A 19 10.80 -6.20 40.16
C ALA A 19 10.05 -6.09 38.81
N SER A 20 9.65 -4.89 38.41
CA SER A 20 8.86 -4.66 37.19
C SER A 20 9.62 -4.85 35.87
N GLU A 21 10.95 -5.06 35.90
CA GLU A 21 11.78 -5.15 34.69
C GLU A 21 12.16 -6.58 34.30
N TRP A 22 11.80 -7.60 35.09
CA TRP A 22 12.21 -8.98 34.86
C TRP A 22 11.02 -9.92 34.62
N VAL A 23 11.10 -10.70 33.55
CA VAL A 23 10.09 -11.72 33.21
C VAL A 23 10.72 -13.09 33.10
N TYR A 24 9.92 -14.13 33.35
CA TYR A 24 10.33 -15.51 33.16
C TYR A 24 9.33 -16.33 32.35
N GLU A 25 9.82 -17.36 31.66
CA GLU A 25 9.05 -18.25 30.79
C GLU A 25 9.42 -19.72 31.04
N TYR A 26 8.40 -20.59 30.99
CA TYR A 26 8.57 -22.04 30.99
C TYR A 26 8.15 -22.59 29.62
N CYS A 27 9.02 -23.33 28.95
CA CYS A 27 8.66 -24.12 27.77
C CYS A 27 8.56 -25.58 28.16
N PHE A 28 7.38 -26.17 28.08
CA PHE A 28 7.25 -27.62 28.20
C PHE A 28 7.71 -28.30 26.91
N SER A 29 8.16 -29.56 26.99
CA SER A 29 8.60 -30.39 25.85
C SER A 29 7.59 -30.58 24.72
N ASN A 30 6.37 -30.05 24.85
CA ASN A 30 5.26 -30.18 23.91
C ASN A 30 4.97 -28.83 23.20
N ASP A 31 5.99 -28.01 22.99
CA ASP A 31 6.00 -26.73 22.24
C ASP A 31 5.07 -25.61 22.73
N LYS A 32 4.29 -25.80 23.81
CA LYS A 32 3.52 -24.72 24.44
C LYS A 32 4.31 -24.06 25.56
N ALA A 33 4.79 -22.85 25.29
CA ALA A 33 5.32 -21.96 26.31
C ALA A 33 4.18 -21.49 27.24
N THR A 34 4.41 -21.52 28.56
CA THR A 34 3.59 -20.84 29.55
C THR A 34 4.36 -19.61 30.04
N GLY A 35 3.80 -18.41 29.79
CA GLY A 35 4.43 -17.12 30.11
C GLY A 35 4.15 -16.03 29.05
N PRO A 36 4.68 -14.80 29.24
CA PRO A 36 5.61 -14.39 30.29
C PRO A 36 4.93 -14.11 31.63
N TYR A 37 5.61 -14.45 32.73
CA TYR A 37 5.19 -14.11 34.09
C TYR A 37 6.14 -13.06 34.69
N THR A 38 5.58 -12.09 35.42
CA THR A 38 6.35 -11.07 36.13
C THR A 38 6.90 -11.62 37.42
N LEU A 39 8.09 -11.17 37.80
CA LEU A 39 8.61 -11.34 39.15
C LEU A 39 8.11 -10.17 40.03
N ASP A 40 7.44 -10.47 41.13
CA ASP A 40 6.92 -9.47 42.08
C ASP A 40 8.05 -8.83 42.91
N GLN A 41 9.16 -9.56 43.06
CA GLN A 41 10.35 -9.08 43.74
C GLN A 41 11.58 -9.81 43.20
N LEU A 42 12.69 -9.12 43.00
CA LEU A 42 14.00 -9.71 42.74
C LEU A 42 15.03 -8.93 43.56
N VAL A 43 15.65 -9.59 44.54
CA VAL A 43 16.70 -9.03 45.39
C VAL A 43 17.98 -9.83 45.17
N ARG A 44 19.09 -9.14 44.92
CA ARG A 44 20.41 -9.77 44.76
C ARG A 44 21.31 -9.42 45.94
N SER A 45 22.08 -10.39 46.42
CA SER A 45 23.14 -10.22 47.40
C SER A 45 24.34 -11.08 46.98
N GLY A 46 25.35 -10.45 46.38
CA GLY A 46 26.52 -11.14 45.84
C GLY A 46 26.17 -12.09 44.69
N ASP A 47 26.53 -13.37 44.83
CA ASP A 47 26.23 -14.42 43.85
C ASP A 47 24.87 -15.09 44.08
N ARG A 48 24.11 -14.64 45.07
CA ARG A 48 22.77 -15.15 45.38
C ARG A 48 21.73 -14.12 44.98
N PHE A 49 20.61 -14.60 44.49
CA PHE A 49 19.44 -13.79 44.21
C PHE A 49 18.19 -14.52 44.69
N GLN A 50 17.17 -13.77 45.08
CA GLN A 50 15.90 -14.33 45.51
C GLN A 50 14.77 -13.49 44.98
N GLY A 51 13.61 -14.10 44.80
CA GLY A 51 12.46 -13.37 44.35
C GLY A 51 11.15 -14.08 44.58
N ARG A 52 10.08 -13.41 44.18
CA ARG A 52 8.71 -13.90 44.27
C ARG A 52 8.02 -13.73 42.93
N GLY A 53 7.05 -14.58 42.64
CA GLY A 53 6.21 -14.44 41.45
C GLY A 53 5.03 -15.39 41.47
N LYS A 54 4.29 -15.43 40.37
CA LYS A 54 3.14 -16.33 40.19
C LYS A 54 3.36 -17.27 39.03
N ASP A 55 3.09 -18.55 39.23
CA ASP A 55 3.23 -19.59 38.20
C ASP A 55 2.04 -19.63 37.22
N GLU A 56 2.02 -20.63 36.33
CA GLU A 56 0.95 -20.86 35.36
C GLU A 56 -0.44 -21.07 35.96
N GLY A 57 -0.52 -21.58 37.18
CA GLY A 57 -1.75 -21.71 37.95
C GLY A 57 -2.09 -20.45 38.77
N LYS A 58 -1.37 -19.34 38.56
CA LYS A 58 -1.41 -18.11 39.37
C LYS A 58 -1.09 -18.36 40.84
N ARG A 59 -0.34 -19.43 41.15
CA ARG A 59 0.09 -19.75 42.51
C ARG A 59 1.35 -18.97 42.83
N ASP A 60 1.36 -18.36 44.00
CA ASP A 60 2.53 -17.64 44.48
C ASP A 60 3.68 -18.64 44.74
N PHE A 61 4.88 -18.27 44.31
CA PHE A 61 6.10 -18.98 44.62
C PHE A 61 7.20 -18.00 45.03
N GLU A 62 8.14 -18.51 45.81
CA GLU A 62 9.42 -17.87 46.06
C GLU A 62 10.50 -18.65 45.32
N PHE A 63 11.57 -17.99 44.91
CA PHE A 63 12.73 -18.68 44.37
C PHE A 63 14.01 -18.13 44.94
N ILE A 64 15.00 -19.00 45.05
CA ILE A 64 16.36 -18.67 45.47
C ILE A 64 17.29 -19.19 44.39
N GLY A 65 18.01 -18.27 43.78
CA GLY A 65 19.03 -18.52 42.77
C GLY A 65 20.44 -18.30 43.29
N GLU A 66 21.38 -19.03 42.71
CA GLU A 66 22.82 -18.89 42.91
C GLU A 66 23.52 -18.88 41.56
N ILE A 67 24.53 -18.03 41.40
CA ILE A 67 25.33 -17.87 40.19
C ILE A 67 26.75 -18.34 40.47
N GLN A 68 27.30 -19.19 39.60
CA GLN A 68 28.69 -19.61 39.64
C GLN A 68 29.31 -19.46 38.26
N GLY A 69 30.05 -18.36 38.05
CA GLY A 69 30.62 -18.04 36.74
C GLY A 69 29.57 -17.63 35.73
N ASP A 70 29.46 -18.39 34.63
CA ASP A 70 28.41 -18.26 33.60
C ASP A 70 27.24 -19.22 33.82
N GLN A 71 27.24 -19.99 34.91
CA GLN A 71 26.17 -20.91 35.27
C GLN A 71 25.28 -20.35 36.38
N PHE A 72 24.03 -20.78 36.43
CA PHE A 72 23.12 -20.49 37.52
C PHE A 72 22.30 -21.72 37.92
N LYS A 73 21.84 -21.71 39.17
CA LYS A 73 20.89 -22.67 39.71
C LYS A 73 19.80 -21.94 40.48
N ILE A 74 18.54 -22.21 40.17
CA ILE A 74 17.37 -21.66 40.87
C ILE A 74 16.59 -22.80 41.50
N LYS A 75 16.21 -22.62 42.77
CA LYS A 75 15.21 -23.43 43.44
C LYS A 75 13.94 -22.61 43.62
N GLN A 76 12.86 -23.04 42.99
CA GLN A 76 11.52 -22.48 43.15
C GLN A 76 10.74 -23.29 44.18
N VAL A 77 10.23 -22.60 45.21
CA VAL A 77 9.47 -23.15 46.34
C VAL A 77 8.08 -22.56 46.35
N HIS A 78 7.06 -23.41 46.41
CA HIS A 78 5.66 -22.98 46.47
C HIS A 78 5.16 -22.98 47.92
N SER A 79 4.32 -22.00 48.28
CA SER A 79 3.73 -21.91 49.63
C SER A 79 2.63 -22.96 49.88
N ALA A 80 2.05 -23.52 48.81
CA ALA A 80 0.97 -24.50 48.90
C ALA A 80 1.49 -25.94 49.11
N ALA A 81 0.99 -26.63 50.13
CA ALA A 81 1.41 -27.97 50.57
C ALA A 81 1.33 -29.12 49.52
N LYS A 82 0.74 -28.87 48.33
CA LYS A 82 0.60 -29.86 47.24
C LYS A 82 1.41 -29.53 45.99
N ALA A 83 2.13 -28.41 45.96
CA ALA A 83 2.92 -28.00 44.79
C ALA A 83 4.34 -28.56 44.89
N GLN A 84 4.84 -29.11 43.77
CA GLN A 84 6.21 -29.63 43.70
C GLN A 84 7.21 -28.49 43.46
N ASP A 85 8.29 -28.48 44.21
CA ASP A 85 9.43 -27.57 44.01
C ASP A 85 10.07 -27.84 42.64
N LYS A 86 10.48 -26.77 41.95
CA LYS A 86 11.23 -26.85 40.68
C LYS A 86 12.69 -26.49 40.94
N ILE A 87 13.61 -27.22 40.31
CA ILE A 87 15.03 -26.89 40.22
C ILE A 87 15.31 -26.51 38.79
N ILE A 88 16.03 -25.42 38.60
CA ILE A 88 16.37 -24.88 37.28
C ILE A 88 17.88 -24.70 37.25
N GLU A 89 18.53 -25.22 36.21
CA GLU A 89 19.97 -25.08 36.03
C GLU A 89 20.23 -24.62 34.60
N GLY A 90 21.17 -23.69 34.42
CA GLY A 90 21.40 -23.10 33.12
C GLY A 90 22.62 -22.20 33.05
N HIS A 91 22.68 -21.41 31.99
CA HIS A 91 23.76 -20.48 31.68
C HIS A 91 23.27 -19.05 31.50
N ILE A 92 24.16 -18.10 31.73
CA ILE A 92 23.95 -16.66 31.58
C ILE A 92 24.49 -16.25 30.21
N LYS A 93 23.64 -15.69 29.34
CA LYS A 93 24.06 -15.19 28.02
C LYS A 93 24.83 -13.87 28.12
N GLN A 94 25.38 -13.39 27.01
CA GLN A 94 26.22 -12.17 26.99
C GLN A 94 25.43 -10.91 27.37
N GLU A 95 24.16 -10.83 26.98
CA GLU A 95 23.19 -9.82 27.39
C GLU A 95 22.55 -10.11 28.76
N GLY A 96 23.06 -11.14 29.44
CA GLY A 96 22.73 -11.67 30.76
C GLY A 96 21.35 -12.31 30.97
N THR A 97 20.62 -12.58 29.89
CA THR A 97 19.51 -13.54 29.91
C THR A 97 19.94 -14.86 30.57
N LEU A 98 19.18 -15.33 31.57
CA LEU A 98 19.36 -16.64 32.17
C LEU A 98 18.59 -17.66 31.33
N VAL A 99 19.27 -18.62 30.69
CA VAL A 99 18.64 -19.71 29.93
C VAL A 99 19.03 -21.04 30.54
N GLY A 100 18.04 -21.84 30.91
CA GLY A 100 18.28 -23.12 31.58
C GLY A 100 17.22 -24.15 31.28
N LYS A 101 17.35 -25.29 31.94
CA LYS A 101 16.35 -26.35 31.97
C LYS A 101 15.83 -26.51 33.38
N TRP A 102 14.54 -26.79 33.50
CA TRP A 102 13.92 -27.05 34.79
C TRP A 102 13.50 -28.53 34.95
N CYS A 103 13.46 -28.99 36.19
CA CYS A 103 12.96 -30.29 36.61
C CYS A 103 12.28 -30.20 38.00
N TYR A 104 11.48 -31.19 38.39
CA TYR A 104 10.89 -31.24 39.74
C TYR A 104 11.89 -31.82 40.75
N ALA A 105 11.94 -31.24 41.95
CA ALA A 105 12.91 -31.60 42.99
C ALA A 105 12.74 -33.04 43.51
N GLN A 106 11.54 -33.62 43.41
CA GLN A 106 11.22 -34.99 43.84
C GLN A 106 11.73 -36.06 42.86
N ASP A 107 12.07 -35.70 41.62
CA ASP A 107 12.45 -36.64 40.55
C ASP A 107 13.95 -37.01 40.60
N GLY A 108 14.49 -37.12 41.82
CA GLY A 108 15.89 -37.36 42.14
C GLY A 108 16.55 -38.35 41.18
N LYS A 109 17.38 -37.80 40.28
CA LYS A 109 18.32 -38.48 39.36
C LYS A 109 17.78 -39.04 38.03
N SER A 110 16.48 -38.94 37.72
CA SER A 110 16.00 -39.25 36.35
C SER A 110 14.68 -38.54 35.97
N ALA A 111 14.66 -37.21 35.97
CA ALA A 111 13.47 -36.44 35.59
C ALA A 111 13.13 -36.60 34.10
N LYS A 112 11.95 -37.19 33.82
CA LYS A 112 11.36 -37.32 32.47
C LYS A 112 10.71 -36.03 31.95
N SER A 113 10.38 -35.08 32.83
CA SER A 113 9.88 -33.76 32.45
C SER A 113 11.02 -32.75 32.49
N LYS A 114 11.58 -32.45 31.32
CA LYS A 114 12.49 -31.33 31.11
C LYS A 114 11.78 -30.31 30.24
N GLY A 115 11.80 -29.06 30.68
CA GLY A 115 11.40 -27.94 29.85
C GLY A 115 12.48 -26.88 29.83
N ASP A 116 12.46 -26.01 28.84
CA ASP A 116 13.35 -24.86 28.80
C ASP A 116 12.81 -23.76 29.72
N PHE A 117 13.72 -22.97 30.27
CA PHE A 117 13.43 -21.87 31.18
C PHE A 117 14.25 -20.65 30.78
N VAL A 118 13.61 -19.48 30.80
CA VAL A 118 14.28 -18.22 30.48
C VAL A 118 13.89 -17.16 31.50
N ILE A 119 14.85 -16.45 32.11
CA ILE A 119 14.65 -15.16 32.80
C ILE A 119 15.38 -14.07 32.02
N ARG A 120 14.73 -12.93 31.77
CA ARG A 120 15.32 -11.81 31.03
C ARG A 120 14.85 -10.44 31.53
N LYS A 121 15.71 -9.42 31.33
CA LYS A 121 15.42 -7.99 31.59
C LYS A 121 14.75 -7.36 30.37
N VAL A 122 13.61 -6.70 30.56
CA VAL A 122 12.75 -6.15 29.49
C VAL A 122 13.43 -5.02 28.72
N SER A 123 14.29 -4.23 29.37
CA SER A 123 14.98 -3.08 28.78
C SER A 123 16.09 -3.43 27.77
N ASN A 124 16.44 -4.71 27.61
CA ASN A 124 17.48 -5.16 26.66
C ASN A 124 16.99 -5.31 25.20
N PHE A 125 15.72 -4.96 24.89
CA PHE A 125 15.21 -4.98 23.51
C PHE A 125 14.99 -3.56 22.97
N VAL A 126 15.79 -3.20 21.96
CA VAL A 126 15.47 -2.12 21.02
C VAL A 126 15.14 -2.79 19.70
N PHE A 127 13.86 -2.93 19.36
CA PHE A 127 13.48 -3.29 18.00
C PHE A 127 13.59 -2.04 17.13
N ALA A 128 14.37 -2.13 16.07
CA ALA A 128 14.32 -1.18 14.97
C ALA A 128 13.09 -1.48 14.11
N LEU A 129 12.52 -0.47 13.44
CA LEU A 129 11.42 -0.64 12.47
C LEU A 129 11.77 -1.62 11.33
N SER A 130 13.06 -1.88 11.13
CA SER A 130 13.64 -2.80 10.16
C SER A 130 13.75 -4.26 10.63
N ASP A 131 13.46 -4.57 11.89
CA ASP A 131 13.59 -5.94 12.39
C ASP A 131 12.36 -6.78 11.99
N LYS A 132 12.59 -8.00 11.51
CA LYS A 132 11.51 -8.97 11.25
C LYS A 132 10.72 -9.19 12.53
N CYS A 133 9.42 -8.86 12.49
CA CYS A 133 8.49 -9.12 13.58
C CYS A 133 8.45 -10.64 13.84
N PRO A 134 8.86 -11.12 15.02
CA PRO A 134 8.80 -12.54 15.34
C PRO A 134 7.39 -13.09 15.11
N GLU A 135 7.23 -14.30 14.58
CA GLU A 135 5.91 -14.87 14.21
C GLU A 135 4.84 -14.81 15.32
N TYR A 136 5.25 -14.87 16.60
CA TYR A 136 4.36 -14.73 17.75
C TYR A 136 3.86 -13.29 18.02
N LEU A 137 4.33 -12.31 17.26
CA LEU A 137 3.92 -10.90 17.23
C LEU A 137 3.19 -10.54 15.91
N LYS A 138 2.96 -11.50 15.00
CA LYS A 138 2.02 -11.35 13.88
C LYS A 138 0.60 -11.52 14.42
N LEU A 139 -0.22 -10.46 14.39
CA LEU A 139 -1.50 -10.45 15.11
C LEU A 139 -2.70 -10.17 14.19
N SER A 140 -3.73 -11.02 14.31
CA SER A 140 -5.12 -10.67 14.04
C SER A 140 -5.65 -9.72 15.13
N MET A 141 -6.71 -8.95 14.85
CA MET A 141 -7.29 -7.94 15.76
C MET A 141 -7.62 -8.46 17.17
N GLU A 142 -7.70 -9.78 17.36
CA GLU A 142 -8.07 -10.44 18.61
C GLU A 142 -6.86 -10.72 19.53
N ASN A 143 -5.63 -10.54 19.03
CA ASN A 143 -4.42 -11.05 19.69
C ASN A 143 -3.42 -9.98 20.17
N ILE A 144 -3.82 -8.75 20.50
CA ILE A 144 -2.86 -7.71 20.93
C ILE A 144 -2.67 -7.65 22.46
N PRO A 145 -1.68 -8.38 23.02
CA PRO A 145 -0.91 -7.93 24.16
C PRO A 145 0.56 -7.67 23.74
N CYS A 146 1.09 -6.46 23.97
CA CYS A 146 2.54 -6.26 23.90
C CYS A 146 3.23 -7.08 24.99
N LYS A 147 4.41 -7.65 24.70
CA LYS A 147 5.18 -8.49 25.63
C LYS A 147 6.05 -7.70 26.62
N CYS A 148 5.58 -6.55 27.07
CA CYS A 148 6.43 -5.54 27.70
C CYS A 148 5.67 -4.81 28.85
N ASN A 149 6.05 -5.09 30.11
CA ASN A 149 5.17 -5.05 31.29
C ASN A 149 4.96 -3.69 32.02
N THR A 150 5.34 -2.56 31.43
CA THR A 150 4.88 -1.25 31.91
C THR A 150 3.89 -0.67 30.92
N TYR A 151 2.60 -0.87 31.17
CA TYR A 151 1.54 -0.53 30.22
C TYR A 151 0.94 0.85 30.49
N TYR A 152 0.63 1.58 29.42
CA TYR A 152 -0.30 2.70 29.47
C TYR A 152 -1.70 2.19 29.09
N THR A 153 -2.62 2.14 30.04
CA THR A 153 -4.03 1.84 29.75
C THR A 153 -4.76 3.15 29.46
N CYS A 154 -5.21 3.35 28.22
CA CYS A 154 -6.24 4.36 27.98
C CYS A 154 -7.49 3.93 28.77
N GLY A 155 -7.95 4.76 29.71
CA GLY A 155 -9.03 4.44 30.66
C GLY A 155 -10.39 4.05 30.06
N LYS A 156 -10.50 3.99 28.73
CA LYS A 156 -11.69 3.57 27.97
C LYS A 156 -11.49 2.27 27.15
N CYS A 157 -10.34 1.59 27.25
CA CYS A 157 -10.08 0.37 26.48
C CYS A 157 -8.94 -0.52 27.02
N THR A 158 -8.95 -1.81 26.65
CA THR A 158 -7.99 -2.86 27.01
C THR A 158 -6.69 -2.86 26.19
N PHE A 159 -6.32 -1.72 25.59
CA PHE A 159 -5.12 -1.63 24.76
C PHE A 159 -3.85 -1.61 25.62
N LEU A 160 -2.90 -2.51 25.35
CA LEU A 160 -1.67 -2.71 26.13
C LEU A 160 -0.45 -2.48 25.23
N ILE A 161 0.26 -1.36 25.44
CA ILE A 161 1.55 -1.03 24.80
C ILE A 161 2.56 -0.64 25.89
N CYS A 162 3.84 -0.98 25.72
CA CYS A 162 4.82 -0.63 26.73
C CYS A 162 5.13 0.85 26.73
N TYR A 163 5.55 1.34 27.88
CA TYR A 163 5.86 2.72 28.12
C TYR A 163 6.90 3.28 27.14
N GLN A 164 7.95 2.53 26.79
CA GLN A 164 8.97 3.01 25.85
C GLN A 164 8.47 3.09 24.40
N CYS A 165 7.71 2.09 23.92
CA CYS A 165 7.09 2.14 22.59
C CYS A 165 6.00 3.20 22.54
N PHE A 166 5.23 3.35 23.62
CA PHE A 166 4.25 4.42 23.78
C PHE A 166 4.93 5.79 23.72
N PHE A 167 6.01 6.02 24.46
CA PHE A 167 6.77 7.27 24.40
C PHE A 167 7.34 7.50 22.99
N LYS A 168 8.01 6.51 22.39
CA LYS A 168 8.52 6.66 21.01
C LYS A 168 7.40 7.05 20.04
N ILE A 169 6.21 6.47 20.15
CA ILE A 169 5.06 6.80 19.28
C ILE A 169 4.40 8.14 19.66
N GLN A 170 4.32 8.46 20.94
CA GLN A 170 3.76 9.70 21.47
C GLN A 170 4.60 10.92 21.06
N TYR A 171 5.92 10.76 20.97
CA TYR A 171 6.85 11.81 20.59
C TYR A 171 7.26 11.77 19.11
N MET A 172 7.05 10.65 18.42
CA MET A 172 7.24 10.57 16.97
C MET A 172 6.15 11.37 16.27
N GLN A 173 6.58 12.41 15.56
CA GLN A 173 5.65 13.17 14.74
C GLN A 173 5.08 12.26 13.64
N LYS A 174 3.80 12.43 13.31
CA LYS A 174 3.18 11.66 12.24
C LYS A 174 3.98 11.75 10.93
N SER A 175 4.50 12.93 10.59
CA SER A 175 5.40 13.16 9.44
C SER A 175 6.68 12.33 9.50
N GLU A 176 7.28 12.17 10.67
CA GLU A 176 8.46 11.34 10.87
C GLU A 176 8.15 9.86 10.60
N LEU A 177 7.05 9.34 11.15
CA LEU A 177 6.60 7.98 10.85
C LEU A 177 6.38 7.77 9.35
N ILE A 178 5.67 8.69 8.70
CA ILE A 178 5.42 8.63 7.26
C ILE A 178 6.74 8.63 6.49
N SER A 179 7.70 9.43 6.92
CA SER A 179 9.02 9.49 6.29
C SER A 179 9.80 8.19 6.47
N ILE A 180 9.76 7.57 7.65
CA ILE A 180 10.39 6.27 7.88
C ILE A 180 9.76 5.20 6.99
N ILE A 181 8.42 5.19 6.89
CA ILE A 181 7.68 4.26 6.05
C ILE A 181 8.03 4.42 4.57
N LEU A 182 8.04 5.66 4.06
CA LEU A 182 8.23 5.94 2.63
C LEU A 182 9.70 5.88 2.19
N ASN A 183 10.66 6.10 3.10
CA ASN A 183 12.09 5.97 2.81
C ASN A 183 12.63 4.56 3.00
N HIS A 184 11.81 3.60 3.48
CA HIS A 184 12.30 2.24 3.71
C HIS A 184 12.54 1.54 2.37
N SER A 185 13.75 1.01 2.18
CA SER A 185 14.16 0.34 0.94
C SER A 185 13.39 -0.96 0.69
N GLN A 186 13.00 -1.67 1.74
CA GLN A 186 12.20 -2.90 1.65
C GLN A 186 10.75 -2.62 2.08
N LYS A 187 9.89 -2.24 1.13
CA LYS A 187 8.46 -1.92 1.40
C LYS A 187 7.70 -3.10 2.04
N LYS A 188 8.12 -4.34 1.74
CA LYS A 188 7.55 -5.57 2.31
C LYS A 188 7.71 -5.67 3.82
N ASP A 189 8.90 -5.37 4.34
CA ASP A 189 9.19 -5.41 5.79
C ASP A 189 8.38 -4.36 6.55
N VAL A 190 8.11 -3.22 5.92
CA VAL A 190 7.26 -2.17 6.48
C VAL A 190 5.80 -2.58 6.49
N THR A 191 5.34 -3.35 5.50
CA THR A 191 3.92 -3.71 5.35
C THR A 191 3.40 -4.50 6.55
N GLU A 192 4.18 -5.46 7.04
CA GLU A 192 3.80 -6.27 8.22
C GLU A 192 3.69 -5.41 9.50
N ASN A 193 4.52 -4.37 9.62
CA ASN A 193 4.54 -3.46 10.76
C ASN A 193 3.61 -2.24 10.61
N ALA A 194 3.24 -1.85 9.38
CA ALA A 194 2.49 -0.63 9.09
C ALA A 194 1.06 -0.69 9.64
N GLU A 195 0.37 -1.82 9.48
CA GLU A 195 -0.98 -1.99 10.06
C GLU A 195 -0.94 -2.01 11.60
N TYR A 196 0.10 -2.61 12.18
CA TYR A 196 0.32 -2.58 13.63
C TYR A 196 0.52 -1.14 14.13
N ILE A 197 1.42 -0.37 13.50
CA ILE A 197 1.70 1.02 13.87
C ILE A 197 0.46 1.90 13.65
N ARG A 198 -0.27 1.70 12.53
CA ARG A 198 -1.54 2.40 12.27
C ARG A 198 -2.57 2.09 13.35
N GLY A 199 -2.66 0.84 13.81
CA GLY A 199 -3.52 0.44 14.92
C GLY A 199 -3.20 1.20 16.20
N ILE A 200 -1.90 1.29 16.55
CA ILE A 200 -1.45 2.05 17.71
C ILE A 200 -1.79 3.55 17.56
N TYR A 201 -1.43 4.18 16.45
CA TYR A 201 -1.72 5.60 16.21
C TYR A 201 -3.22 5.88 16.32
N ARG A 202 -4.08 5.09 15.68
CA ARG A 202 -5.54 5.27 15.77
C ARG A 202 -6.03 5.20 17.21
N LYS A 203 -5.40 4.37 18.04
CA LYS A 203 -5.81 4.20 19.42
C LYS A 203 -5.33 5.33 20.33
N VAL A 204 -4.08 5.74 20.17
CA VAL A 204 -3.50 6.89 20.90
C VAL A 204 -4.25 8.17 20.56
N PHE A 205 -4.62 8.34 19.29
CA PHE A 205 -5.31 9.52 18.78
C PHE A 205 -6.83 9.30 18.64
N CYS A 206 -7.45 8.33 19.34
CA CYS A 206 -8.88 8.04 19.10
C CYS A 206 -9.82 9.20 19.43
N ASP A 207 -9.40 10.08 20.34
CA ASP A 207 -10.15 11.28 20.71
C ASP A 207 -9.86 12.49 19.80
N ASP A 208 -8.85 12.39 18.92
CA ASP A 208 -8.50 13.41 17.93
C ASP A 208 -9.55 13.45 16.81
N GLU A 209 -10.06 14.65 16.50
CA GLU A 209 -11.11 14.85 15.49
C GLU A 209 -10.68 14.39 14.10
N ARG A 210 -9.39 14.51 13.75
CA ARG A 210 -8.85 14.05 12.46
C ARG A 210 -8.83 12.53 12.39
N ALA A 211 -8.48 11.87 13.49
CA ALA A 211 -8.54 10.42 13.58
C ALA A 211 -9.98 9.89 13.49
N LYS A 212 -10.93 10.52 14.21
CA LYS A 212 -12.37 10.19 14.11
C LYS A 212 -12.89 10.36 12.69
N SER A 213 -12.57 11.49 12.05
CA SER A 213 -12.93 11.76 10.65
C SER A 213 -12.37 10.69 9.71
N SER A 214 -11.10 10.31 9.84
CA SER A 214 -10.47 9.24 9.07
C SER A 214 -11.15 7.88 9.25
N VAL A 215 -11.54 7.52 10.48
CA VAL A 215 -12.30 6.29 10.75
C VAL A 215 -13.67 6.32 10.07
N MET A 216 -14.38 7.44 10.18
CA MET A 216 -15.70 7.60 9.55
C MET A 216 -15.62 7.51 8.02
N LYS A 217 -14.58 8.06 7.40
CA LYS A 217 -14.36 7.97 5.95
C LYS A 217 -14.18 6.55 5.42
N ARG A 218 -13.73 5.61 6.27
CA ARG A 218 -13.49 4.20 5.90
C ARG A 218 -14.73 3.33 5.95
N LYS A 219 -15.84 3.81 6.51
CA LYS A 219 -17.06 3.00 6.60
C LYS A 219 -17.55 2.65 5.19
N GLY A 220 -17.50 1.37 4.83
CA GLY A 220 -17.82 0.87 3.48
C GLY A 220 -16.76 1.13 2.41
N ARG A 221 -15.53 1.49 2.81
CA ARG A 221 -14.42 1.81 1.90
C ARG A 221 -13.13 1.12 2.30
N ASP A 222 -12.38 0.67 1.30
CA ASP A 222 -11.02 0.21 1.46
C ASP A 222 -10.06 1.40 1.47
N TYR A 223 -9.20 1.47 2.48
CA TYR A 223 -8.20 2.53 2.61
C TYR A 223 -6.83 2.06 2.20
N ARG A 224 -6.21 2.73 1.22
CA ARG A 224 -4.90 2.34 0.69
C ARG A 224 -4.04 3.55 0.33
N TRP A 225 -2.74 3.32 0.30
CA TRP A 225 -1.74 4.29 -0.13
C TRP A 225 -1.18 3.85 -1.47
N PHE A 226 -0.96 4.79 -2.37
CA PHE A 226 -0.52 4.52 -3.72
C PHE A 226 0.64 5.41 -4.12
N GLU A 227 1.56 4.85 -4.90
CA GLU A 227 2.41 5.62 -5.80
C GLU A 227 1.65 5.84 -7.10
N VAL A 228 1.63 7.09 -7.56
CA VAL A 228 0.96 7.51 -8.80
C VAL A 228 2.02 7.73 -9.87
N TYR A 229 1.81 7.15 -11.05
CA TYR A 229 2.66 7.32 -12.22
C TYR A 229 1.86 7.88 -13.38
N TYR A 230 2.48 8.79 -14.13
CA TYR A 230 1.93 9.34 -15.37
C TYR A 230 2.84 8.93 -16.53
N LEU A 231 2.29 8.86 -17.74
CA LEU A 231 3.10 8.67 -18.94
C LEU A 231 3.64 10.02 -19.40
N ASP A 232 4.96 10.15 -19.50
CA ASP A 232 5.58 11.36 -20.04
C ASP A 232 5.48 11.38 -21.57
N GLU A 233 4.73 12.33 -22.13
CA GLU A 233 4.43 12.38 -23.57
C GLU A 233 5.67 12.55 -24.48
N ASN A 234 6.81 13.00 -23.93
CA ASN A 234 8.05 13.20 -24.70
C ASN A 234 8.93 11.95 -24.72
N SER A 235 9.11 11.30 -23.56
CA SER A 235 9.96 10.10 -23.42
C SER A 235 9.19 8.80 -23.59
N LEU A 236 7.86 8.84 -23.46
CA LEU A 236 6.98 7.67 -23.38
C LEU A 236 7.40 6.71 -22.27
N GLU A 237 7.87 7.29 -21.17
CA GLU A 237 8.25 6.58 -19.95
C GLU A 237 7.27 6.90 -18.82
N PHE A 238 6.91 5.89 -18.04
CA PHE A 238 6.16 6.10 -16.81
C PHE A 238 7.03 6.77 -15.75
N LYS A 239 6.63 7.97 -15.33
CA LYS A 239 7.34 8.75 -14.31
C LYS A 239 6.49 8.85 -13.05
N ARG A 240 7.15 8.69 -11.89
CA ARG A 240 6.49 8.88 -10.60
C ARG A 240 6.03 10.33 -10.48
N LYS A 241 4.76 10.51 -10.14
CA LYS A 241 4.14 11.82 -9.89
C LYS A 241 4.18 12.16 -8.41
N GLU A 242 3.54 11.33 -7.59
CA GLU A 242 3.28 11.62 -6.17
C GLU A 242 2.85 10.36 -5.41
N ASN A 243 2.79 10.47 -4.08
CA ASN A 243 2.17 9.47 -3.22
C ASN A 243 0.82 9.99 -2.71
N ILE A 244 -0.22 9.16 -2.79
CA ILE A 244 -1.58 9.54 -2.38
C ILE A 244 -2.19 8.52 -1.42
N GLU A 245 -3.18 8.97 -0.65
CA GLU A 245 -4.14 8.08 0.01
C GLU A 245 -5.45 8.04 -0.77
N LEU A 246 -6.08 6.88 -0.83
CA LEU A 246 -7.42 6.72 -1.38
C LEU A 246 -8.32 5.97 -0.41
N TYR A 247 -9.56 6.44 -0.30
CA TYR A 247 -10.69 5.69 0.26
C TYR A 247 -11.52 5.19 -0.93
N ILE A 248 -11.40 3.90 -1.22
CA ILE A 248 -11.98 3.22 -2.39
C ILE A 248 -13.30 2.60 -1.96
N ASP A 249 -14.40 2.93 -2.62
CA ASP A 249 -15.69 2.33 -2.32
C ASP A 249 -15.65 0.80 -2.56
N GLN A 250 -16.19 0.02 -1.60
CA GLN A 250 -16.21 -1.44 -1.73
C GLN A 250 -17.18 -1.91 -2.83
N GLN A 251 -18.23 -1.13 -3.08
CA GLN A 251 -19.18 -1.39 -4.15
C GLN A 251 -18.63 -0.86 -5.48
N LYS A 252 -18.80 -1.64 -6.55
CA LYS A 252 -18.53 -1.16 -7.90
C LYS A 252 -19.48 -0.03 -8.26
N PHE A 253 -18.94 1.03 -8.86
CA PHE A 253 -19.67 2.16 -9.40
C PHE A 253 -20.15 1.88 -10.82
N ALA A 254 -19.28 1.32 -11.65
CA ALA A 254 -19.57 0.94 -13.03
C ALA A 254 -18.74 -0.29 -13.43
N GLU A 255 -19.00 -0.82 -14.61
CA GLU A 255 -18.35 -2.01 -15.13
C GLU A 255 -18.19 -1.91 -16.65
N GLY A 256 -16.95 -2.09 -17.13
CA GLY A 256 -16.61 -2.20 -18.55
C GLY A 256 -16.48 -3.66 -18.97
N HIS A 257 -15.91 -3.90 -20.16
CA HIS A 257 -15.65 -5.28 -20.60
C HIS A 257 -14.56 -5.95 -19.75
N PHE A 258 -13.41 -5.28 -19.61
CA PHE A 258 -12.24 -5.79 -18.89
C PHE A 258 -12.13 -5.31 -17.44
N HIS A 259 -12.77 -4.19 -17.10
CA HIS A 259 -12.57 -3.49 -15.83
C HIS A 259 -13.85 -3.41 -15.00
N GLU A 260 -13.69 -3.46 -13.67
CA GLU A 260 -14.63 -2.90 -12.72
C GLU A 260 -14.15 -1.52 -12.30
N VAL A 261 -15.08 -0.57 -12.20
CA VAL A 261 -14.77 0.82 -11.83
C VAL A 261 -15.30 1.07 -10.42
N LYS A 262 -14.45 1.62 -9.54
CA LYS A 262 -14.82 2.01 -8.18
C LYS A 262 -14.57 3.50 -8.00
N LEU A 263 -15.49 4.15 -7.29
CA LEU A 263 -15.32 5.54 -6.88
C LEU A 263 -14.31 5.60 -5.73
N CYS A 264 -13.41 6.56 -5.77
CA CYS A 264 -12.40 6.77 -4.75
C CYS A 264 -12.39 8.23 -4.31
N LYS A 265 -12.09 8.45 -3.04
CA LYS A 265 -11.87 9.80 -2.50
C LYS A 265 -10.44 9.96 -2.04
N GLN A 266 -9.85 11.10 -2.39
CA GLN A 266 -8.58 11.55 -1.85
C GLN A 266 -8.84 12.77 -0.97
N SER A 267 -8.55 12.62 0.32
CA SER A 267 -8.67 13.73 1.26
C SER A 267 -7.34 14.40 1.59
N ARG A 268 -6.23 13.75 1.23
CA ARG A 268 -4.87 14.19 1.55
C ARG A 268 -3.90 13.87 0.41
N ARG A 269 -2.90 14.73 0.23
CA ARG A 269 -1.70 14.45 -0.57
C ARG A 269 -0.48 14.35 0.34
N ILE A 270 0.54 13.60 -0.10
CA ILE A 270 1.79 13.44 0.63
C ILE A 270 2.87 14.23 -0.12
N ASP A 271 3.30 15.34 0.49
CA ASP A 271 4.38 16.17 -0.06
C ASP A 271 5.73 15.66 0.37
N GLU A 272 6.61 15.53 -0.61
CA GLU A 272 8.02 15.20 -0.42
C GLU A 272 8.84 16.49 -0.36
N ILE A 273 9.48 16.73 0.77
CA ILE A 273 10.38 17.85 1.01
C ILE A 273 11.80 17.32 0.91
N ARG A 274 12.52 17.76 -0.13
CA ARG A 274 13.91 17.35 -0.38
C ARG A 274 14.89 18.44 0.05
N ASN A 275 15.79 18.09 0.96
CA ASN A 275 17.02 18.83 1.18
C ASN A 275 18.15 18.09 0.46
N PRO A 276 19.04 18.76 -0.31
CA PRO A 276 20.04 18.10 -1.15
C PRO A 276 20.96 17.08 -0.45
N ASN A 277 21.07 17.15 0.87
CA ASN A 277 21.98 16.33 1.69
C ASN A 277 21.26 15.49 2.75
N GLU A 278 19.92 15.48 2.77
CA GLU A 278 19.15 14.77 3.80
C GLU A 278 18.16 13.78 3.17
N GLN A 279 17.71 12.83 3.98
CA GLN A 279 16.61 11.95 3.60
C GLN A 279 15.34 12.78 3.34
N PRO A 280 14.51 12.41 2.34
CA PRO A 280 13.28 13.12 2.07
C PRO A 280 12.37 13.12 3.30
N ILE A 281 11.83 14.28 3.64
CA ILE A 281 10.82 14.42 4.70
C ILE A 281 9.46 14.49 4.04
N TYR A 282 8.51 13.70 4.54
CA TYR A 282 7.16 13.65 4.00
C TYR A 282 6.16 14.31 4.93
N ARG A 283 5.24 15.09 4.35
CA ARG A 283 4.17 15.77 5.09
C ARG A 283 2.82 15.53 4.43
N GLU A 284 1.81 15.23 5.23
CA GLU A 284 0.43 15.21 4.76
C GLU A 284 -0.12 16.64 4.63
N ILE A 285 -0.75 16.92 3.49
CA ILE A 285 -1.51 18.13 3.23
C ILE A 285 -2.97 17.75 3.02
N ASP A 286 -3.88 18.37 3.77
CA ASP A 286 -5.32 18.20 3.57
C ASP A 286 -5.75 18.87 2.27
N LEU A 287 -6.61 18.17 1.52
CA LEU A 287 -7.23 18.69 0.31
C LEU A 287 -8.63 19.21 0.67
N ASN A 288 -8.88 20.48 0.35
CA ASN A 288 -10.19 21.10 0.47
C ASN A 288 -10.47 21.95 -0.79
N PRO A 289 -11.39 21.52 -1.67
CA PRO A 289 -12.23 20.32 -1.55
C PRO A 289 -11.44 19.00 -1.67
N GLU A 290 -12.04 17.90 -1.23
CA GLU A 290 -11.54 16.55 -1.52
C GLU A 290 -11.55 16.29 -3.03
N VAL A 291 -10.68 15.41 -3.50
CA VAL A 291 -10.62 15.03 -4.92
C VAL A 291 -11.26 13.66 -5.11
N ASN A 292 -12.16 13.54 -6.09
CA ASN A 292 -12.79 12.28 -6.45
C ASN A 292 -12.07 11.66 -7.66
N TRP A 293 -11.82 10.36 -7.58
CA TRP A 293 -11.14 9.56 -8.61
C TRP A 293 -12.00 8.36 -9.00
N ALA A 294 -11.86 7.90 -10.24
CA ALA A 294 -12.31 6.58 -10.67
C ALA A 294 -11.09 5.67 -10.74
N ILE A 295 -11.09 4.58 -9.97
CA ILE A 295 -10.07 3.53 -10.09
C ILE A 295 -10.66 2.36 -10.86
N LYS A 296 -9.90 1.83 -11.82
CA LYS A 296 -10.31 0.71 -12.66
C LYS A 296 -9.46 -0.50 -12.31
N GLN A 297 -10.13 -1.58 -11.95
CA GLN A 297 -9.52 -2.86 -11.59
C GLN A 297 -9.84 -3.88 -12.67
N VAL A 298 -8.81 -4.56 -13.19
CA VAL A 298 -9.01 -5.67 -14.13
C VAL A 298 -9.79 -6.80 -13.46
N LYS A 299 -10.78 -7.34 -14.17
CA LYS A 299 -11.61 -8.46 -13.67
C LYS A 299 -10.86 -9.79 -13.62
N LYS A 300 -9.91 -9.96 -14.55
CA LYS A 300 -9.14 -11.18 -14.71
C LYS A 300 -7.66 -10.87 -14.71
N LYS A 301 -6.89 -11.73 -14.05
CA LYS A 301 -5.42 -11.60 -13.98
C LYS A 301 -4.75 -11.63 -15.35
N GLU A 302 -5.30 -12.38 -16.30
CA GLU A 302 -4.78 -12.46 -17.68
C GLU A 302 -4.87 -11.14 -18.47
N HIS A 303 -5.69 -10.18 -18.03
CA HIS A 303 -5.81 -8.86 -18.67
C HIS A 303 -4.95 -7.80 -17.98
N MET A 304 -4.18 -8.16 -16.95
CA MET A 304 -3.41 -7.20 -16.18
C MET A 304 -2.33 -6.53 -17.02
N ASP A 305 -1.78 -7.25 -18.00
CA ASP A 305 -0.77 -6.75 -18.92
C ASP A 305 -1.31 -5.66 -19.89
N GLU A 306 -2.65 -5.51 -19.99
CA GLU A 306 -3.30 -4.51 -20.84
C GLU A 306 -3.36 -3.11 -20.20
N VAL A 307 -3.37 -2.98 -18.87
CA VAL A 307 -3.48 -1.68 -18.19
C VAL A 307 -2.44 -0.64 -18.68
N PRO A 308 -1.13 -0.96 -18.77
CA PRO A 308 -0.17 0.02 -19.30
C PRO A 308 -0.45 0.39 -20.77
N ASN A 309 -0.99 -0.54 -21.57
CA ASN A 309 -1.38 -0.27 -22.96
C ASN A 309 -2.63 0.61 -23.05
N ASP A 310 -3.62 0.39 -22.18
CA ASP A 310 -4.84 1.21 -22.10
C ASP A 310 -4.51 2.66 -21.75
N ILE A 311 -3.59 2.86 -20.81
CA ILE A 311 -3.08 4.18 -20.44
C ILE A 311 -2.38 4.83 -21.63
N ALA A 312 -1.47 4.12 -22.30
CA ALA A 312 -0.78 4.65 -23.48
C ALA A 312 -1.73 4.98 -24.64
N LYS A 313 -2.78 4.18 -24.86
CA LYS A 313 -3.84 4.44 -25.86
C LYS A 313 -4.62 5.72 -25.55
N GLN A 314 -4.96 5.96 -24.28
CA GLN A 314 -5.65 7.17 -23.88
C GLN A 314 -4.77 8.42 -23.98
N TYR A 315 -3.47 8.31 -23.70
CA TYR A 315 -2.50 9.37 -23.99
C TYR A 315 -2.36 9.66 -25.49
N LEU A 316 -2.28 8.62 -26.33
CA LEU A 316 -2.30 8.78 -27.79
C LEU A 316 -3.58 9.49 -28.27
N ALA A 317 -4.75 9.09 -27.75
CA ALA A 317 -6.02 9.72 -28.07
C ALA A 317 -6.07 11.18 -27.62
N LYS A 318 -5.50 11.50 -26.45
CA LYS A 318 -5.33 12.87 -25.96
C LYS A 318 -4.44 13.69 -26.91
N THR A 319 -3.26 13.18 -27.29
CA THR A 319 -2.36 13.86 -28.24
C THR A 319 -3.07 14.16 -29.57
N LEU A 320 -3.82 13.20 -30.11
CA LEU A 320 -4.59 13.39 -31.34
C LEU A 320 -5.73 14.40 -31.14
N ALA A 321 -6.44 14.35 -30.03
CA ALA A 321 -7.51 15.29 -29.71
C ALA A 321 -6.99 16.73 -29.53
N ASP A 322 -5.83 16.93 -28.91
CA ASP A 322 -5.19 18.23 -28.75
C ASP A 322 -4.85 18.85 -30.12
N ASN A 323 -4.30 18.05 -31.05
CA ASN A 323 -4.05 18.48 -32.43
C ASN A 323 -5.34 18.77 -33.19
N PHE A 324 -6.39 17.96 -33.01
CA PHE A 324 -7.70 18.21 -33.60
C PHE A 324 -8.32 19.51 -33.06
N ASN A 325 -8.16 19.80 -31.77
CA ASN A 325 -8.67 21.03 -31.14
C ASN A 325 -7.99 22.29 -31.71
N ILE A 326 -6.69 22.23 -32.01
CA ILE A 326 -5.97 23.33 -32.69
C ILE A 326 -6.62 23.62 -34.05
N LEU A 327 -6.92 22.56 -34.81
CA LEU A 327 -7.57 22.67 -36.11
C LEU A 327 -9.01 23.21 -36.00
N LEU A 328 -9.80 22.70 -35.06
CA LEU A 328 -11.16 23.15 -34.80
C LEU A 328 -11.21 24.64 -34.43
N LYS A 329 -10.25 25.14 -33.64
CA LYS A 329 -10.16 26.55 -33.27
C LYS A 329 -9.94 27.46 -34.49
N THR A 330 -9.20 26.99 -35.50
CA THR A 330 -9.01 27.73 -36.76
C THR A 330 -10.27 27.72 -37.63
N ILE A 331 -10.98 26.58 -37.68
CA ILE A 331 -12.17 26.41 -38.53
C ILE A 331 -13.41 27.08 -37.92
N TYR A 332 -13.57 26.99 -36.61
CA TYR A 332 -14.71 27.52 -35.86
C TYR A 332 -14.27 28.57 -34.83
N PRO A 333 -13.65 29.70 -35.24
CA PRO A 333 -13.02 30.66 -34.32
C PRO A 333 -14.00 31.40 -33.41
N LYS A 334 -15.31 31.33 -33.71
CA LYS A 334 -16.39 31.95 -32.92
C LYS A 334 -17.10 30.96 -32.00
N GLU A 335 -16.78 29.67 -32.08
CA GLU A 335 -17.41 28.62 -31.29
C GLU A 335 -16.41 28.05 -30.27
N THR A 336 -16.90 27.64 -29.10
CA THR A 336 -16.08 26.92 -28.12
C THR A 336 -16.28 25.42 -28.34
N VAL A 337 -15.40 24.83 -29.16
CA VAL A 337 -15.45 23.43 -29.55
C VAL A 337 -14.16 22.75 -29.11
N TYR A 338 -14.28 21.64 -28.38
CA TYR A 338 -13.14 20.82 -27.99
C TYR A 338 -13.54 19.38 -27.66
N MET A 339 -12.56 18.50 -27.79
CA MET A 339 -12.59 17.13 -27.30
C MET A 339 -11.42 16.94 -26.35
N MET A 340 -11.70 16.57 -25.10
CA MET A 340 -10.67 16.39 -24.08
C MET A 340 -10.73 14.96 -23.56
N TYR A 341 -9.67 14.18 -23.77
CA TYR A 341 -9.51 12.90 -23.07
C TYR A 341 -9.00 13.14 -21.66
N ILE A 342 -9.62 12.49 -20.67
CA ILE A 342 -9.18 12.54 -19.27
C ILE A 342 -7.76 11.97 -19.20
N GLN A 343 -6.90 12.54 -18.37
CA GLN A 343 -5.57 11.98 -18.14
C GLN A 343 -5.64 10.75 -17.24
N PRO A 344 -5.15 9.58 -17.69
CA PRO A 344 -5.09 8.39 -16.87
C PRO A 344 -3.74 8.30 -16.13
N PHE A 345 -3.71 7.50 -15.07
CA PHE A 345 -2.53 7.24 -14.24
C PHE A 345 -2.43 5.75 -13.93
N ILE A 346 -1.19 5.24 -13.80
CA ILE A 346 -0.95 3.97 -13.11
C ILE A 346 -0.90 4.27 -11.62
N VAL A 347 -1.60 3.48 -10.82
CA VAL A 347 -1.45 3.52 -9.36
C VAL A 347 -1.02 2.18 -8.78
N LEU A 348 0.05 2.21 -7.99
CA LEU A 348 0.67 1.05 -7.37
C LEU A 348 0.46 1.10 -5.86
N PRO A 349 -0.14 0.07 -5.23
CA PRO A 349 -0.19 0.00 -3.78
C PRO A 349 1.21 0.09 -3.19
N LEU A 350 1.40 1.01 -2.24
CA LEU A 350 2.69 1.18 -1.56
C LEU A 350 3.07 -0.02 -0.68
N PHE A 351 2.09 -0.86 -0.31
CA PHE A 351 2.24 -1.98 0.60
C PHE A 351 1.76 -3.27 -0.09
N GLU A 352 2.55 -4.34 0.02
CA GLU A 352 2.23 -5.64 -0.58
C GLU A 352 0.96 -6.21 0.04
N ILE A 353 0.02 -6.64 -0.79
CA ILE A 353 -1.07 -7.51 -0.35
C ILE A 353 -0.67 -8.91 -0.83
N PRO A 354 -0.42 -9.88 0.08
CA PRO A 354 0.21 -11.17 -0.21
C PRO A 354 -0.40 -11.96 -1.36
N GLU A 355 -1.67 -11.71 -1.68
CA GLU A 355 -2.43 -12.48 -2.66
C GLU A 355 -2.41 -11.84 -4.06
N HIS A 356 -1.92 -10.60 -4.20
CA HIS A 356 -2.37 -9.70 -5.25
C HIS A 356 -1.32 -8.65 -5.67
N HIS A 357 -0.54 -8.94 -6.71
CA HIS A 357 0.17 -7.91 -7.47
C HIS A 357 -0.86 -7.14 -8.32
N TYR A 358 -1.54 -6.15 -7.74
CA TYR A 358 -2.47 -5.31 -8.49
C TYR A 358 -1.93 -3.90 -8.61
N PHE A 359 -1.63 -3.51 -9.84
CA PHE A 359 -1.65 -2.13 -10.26
C PHE A 359 -3.02 -1.81 -10.85
N PHE A 360 -3.40 -0.54 -10.82
CA PHE A 360 -4.69 -0.08 -11.29
C PHE A 360 -4.50 1.07 -12.26
N GLU A 361 -5.47 1.24 -13.13
CA GLU A 361 -5.67 2.52 -13.82
C GLU A 361 -6.48 3.43 -12.91
N MET A 362 -6.13 4.72 -12.88
CA MET A 362 -6.87 5.75 -12.16
C MET A 362 -7.04 6.97 -13.04
N GLU A 363 -8.22 7.58 -13.01
CA GLU A 363 -8.51 8.83 -13.70
C GLU A 363 -9.37 9.75 -12.84
N SER A 364 -9.40 11.05 -13.14
CA SER A 364 -10.26 11.99 -12.42
C SER A 364 -11.73 11.62 -12.60
N PHE A 365 -12.49 11.59 -11.49
CA PHE A 365 -13.91 11.31 -11.57
C PHE A 365 -14.65 12.51 -12.16
N MET A 366 -15.47 12.26 -13.18
CA MET A 366 -16.28 13.31 -13.81
C MET A 366 -17.55 13.58 -13.00
N GLU A 367 -17.54 14.63 -12.19
CA GLU A 367 -18.71 15.08 -11.43
C GLU A 367 -19.67 15.87 -12.32
N THR A 368 -20.64 15.18 -12.93
CA THR A 368 -21.61 15.82 -13.79
C THR A 368 -22.96 15.10 -13.77
N ASP A 369 -24.03 15.84 -14.02
CA ASP A 369 -25.38 15.33 -14.28
C ASP A 369 -25.54 14.81 -15.72
N LYS A 370 -24.57 15.09 -16.60
CA LYS A 370 -24.60 14.64 -17.99
C LYS A 370 -24.48 13.12 -18.06
N LYS A 371 -25.21 12.54 -19.00
CA LYS A 371 -25.19 11.10 -19.24
C LYS A 371 -23.88 10.70 -19.94
N PHE A 372 -23.30 9.58 -19.51
CA PHE A 372 -22.22 8.90 -20.22
C PHE A 372 -22.75 8.26 -21.51
N LEU A 373 -22.08 8.48 -22.63
CA LEU A 373 -22.53 8.11 -23.97
C LEU A 373 -21.41 7.44 -24.76
N TYR A 374 -21.79 6.42 -25.54
CA TYR A 374 -20.95 5.82 -26.56
C TYR A 374 -21.30 6.47 -27.91
N PHE A 375 -20.38 7.27 -28.47
CA PHE A 375 -20.70 8.08 -29.65
C PHE A 375 -20.48 7.33 -30.97
N ASN A 376 -19.49 6.43 -31.04
CA ASN A 376 -19.15 5.70 -32.27
C ASN A 376 -18.49 4.34 -32.04
N ARG A 377 -18.98 3.61 -31.02
CA ARG A 377 -18.52 2.26 -30.65
C ARG A 377 -18.39 1.33 -31.86
N PRO A 378 -17.22 0.66 -32.04
CA PRO A 378 -17.06 -0.36 -33.07
C PRO A 378 -18.11 -1.46 -32.96
N GLY A 379 -18.54 -1.99 -34.10
CA GLY A 379 -19.56 -3.05 -34.18
C GLY A 379 -21.01 -2.59 -34.01
N GLN A 380 -21.28 -1.36 -33.56
CA GLN A 380 -22.63 -0.79 -33.51
C GLN A 380 -22.97 0.05 -34.75
N GLU A 381 -24.25 0.35 -34.94
CA GLU A 381 -24.67 1.35 -35.94
C GLU A 381 -24.24 2.76 -35.51
N LEU A 382 -23.67 3.51 -36.45
CA LEU A 382 -23.26 4.89 -36.22
C LEU A 382 -24.49 5.81 -36.22
N LYS A 383 -24.93 6.25 -35.05
CA LYS A 383 -26.07 7.18 -34.91
C LYS A 383 -25.64 8.59 -35.28
N VAL A 384 -25.97 9.09 -36.47
CA VAL A 384 -25.77 10.51 -36.81
C VAL A 384 -27.10 11.25 -36.63
N VAL A 385 -27.25 12.02 -35.56
CA VAL A 385 -28.44 12.89 -35.34
C VAL A 385 -28.12 14.32 -35.81
N ASP A 386 -29.13 14.96 -36.43
CA ASP A 386 -29.09 15.87 -37.59
C ASP A 386 -28.52 17.30 -37.44
N GLU A 387 -28.14 17.78 -36.25
CA GLU A 387 -27.68 19.18 -36.10
C GLU A 387 -26.15 19.35 -36.30
N LYS A 388 -25.67 20.48 -36.84
CA LYS A 388 -24.22 20.79 -36.93
C LYS A 388 -23.61 20.81 -35.52
N LEU A 389 -22.54 20.03 -35.29
CA LEU A 389 -21.98 19.70 -33.96
C LEU A 389 -22.93 18.94 -33.01
N GLY A 390 -23.90 18.22 -33.58
CA GLY A 390 -24.78 17.30 -32.87
C GLY A 390 -24.04 16.15 -32.20
N GLN A 391 -24.78 15.37 -31.41
CA GLN A 391 -24.27 14.47 -30.37
C GLN A 391 -23.14 13.53 -30.80
N ALA A 392 -23.14 13.03 -32.04
CA ALA A 392 -22.13 12.09 -32.53
C ALA A 392 -21.36 12.61 -33.77
N ARG A 393 -21.68 13.81 -34.28
CA ARG A 393 -21.06 14.33 -35.52
C ARG A 393 -19.59 14.66 -35.32
N LEU A 394 -19.26 15.41 -34.25
CA LEU A 394 -17.87 15.74 -33.93
C LEU A 394 -17.05 14.50 -33.55
N PRO A 395 -17.52 13.58 -32.67
CA PRO A 395 -16.85 12.30 -32.41
C PRO A 395 -16.58 11.46 -33.67
N SER A 396 -17.55 11.36 -34.59
CA SER A 396 -17.36 10.61 -35.84
C SER A 396 -16.37 11.30 -36.78
N ALA A 397 -16.40 12.64 -36.86
CA ALA A 397 -15.43 13.38 -37.65
C ALA A 397 -14.02 13.26 -37.08
N PHE A 398 -13.88 13.24 -35.75
CA PHE A 398 -12.61 12.98 -35.08
C PHE A 398 -12.05 11.61 -35.44
N THR A 399 -12.84 10.54 -35.35
CA THR A 399 -12.37 9.20 -35.76
C THR A 399 -11.89 9.16 -37.21
N HIS A 400 -12.67 9.72 -38.15
CA HIS A 400 -12.25 9.81 -39.55
C HIS A 400 -10.97 10.65 -39.71
N TRP A 401 -10.90 11.80 -39.04
CA TRP A 401 -9.71 12.66 -39.07
C TRP A 401 -8.48 11.95 -38.51
N THR A 402 -8.57 11.21 -37.38
CA THR A 402 -7.41 10.47 -36.85
C THR A 402 -6.88 9.43 -37.84
N TYR A 403 -7.77 8.75 -38.55
CA TYR A 403 -7.39 7.81 -39.61
C TYR A 403 -6.68 8.50 -40.78
N ALA A 404 -7.20 9.64 -41.24
CA ALA A 404 -6.58 10.40 -42.33
C ALA A 404 -5.26 11.06 -41.92
N ALA A 405 -5.27 11.82 -40.82
CA ALA A 405 -4.15 12.61 -40.33
C ALA A 405 -2.95 11.77 -39.91
N SER A 406 -3.17 10.55 -39.40
CA SER A 406 -2.10 9.61 -39.07
C SER A 406 -1.56 8.81 -40.28
N GLY A 407 -2.09 9.06 -41.49
CA GLY A 407 -1.79 8.24 -42.66
C GLY A 407 -2.14 6.78 -42.45
N LYS A 408 -3.33 6.53 -41.89
CA LYS A 408 -3.91 5.20 -41.62
C LYS A 408 -3.14 4.37 -40.58
N ARG A 409 -2.30 4.99 -39.75
CA ARG A 409 -1.53 4.31 -38.69
C ARG A 409 -2.33 4.14 -37.40
N PHE A 410 -3.26 5.04 -37.15
CA PHE A 410 -4.10 5.03 -35.97
C PHE A 410 -5.52 5.43 -36.32
N MET A 411 -6.50 4.75 -35.75
CA MET A 411 -7.90 5.17 -35.80
C MET A 411 -8.46 5.11 -34.39
N ILE A 412 -8.81 6.28 -33.83
CA ILE A 412 -9.42 6.37 -32.51
C ILE A 412 -10.92 6.13 -32.65
N THR A 413 -11.42 5.04 -32.08
CA THR A 413 -12.82 4.62 -32.06
C THR A 413 -13.30 4.43 -30.62
N ASP A 414 -14.55 4.00 -30.45
CA ASP A 414 -15.25 3.97 -29.14
C ASP A 414 -15.09 5.31 -28.41
N VAL A 415 -15.20 6.40 -29.17
CA VAL A 415 -15.22 7.75 -28.62
C VAL A 415 -16.42 7.81 -27.69
N GLN A 416 -16.16 7.91 -26.40
CA GLN A 416 -17.16 7.78 -25.35
C GLN A 416 -16.85 8.69 -24.17
N GLY A 417 -17.89 9.08 -23.44
CA GLY A 417 -17.78 9.99 -22.30
C GLY A 417 -18.99 10.90 -22.18
N TRP A 418 -18.74 12.15 -21.82
CA TRP A 418 -19.76 13.15 -21.54
C TRP A 418 -19.75 14.25 -22.58
N ARG A 419 -20.93 14.57 -23.09
CA ARG A 419 -21.13 15.82 -23.82
C ARG A 419 -21.56 16.89 -22.82
N ILE A 420 -20.68 17.86 -22.59
CA ILE A 420 -20.91 18.94 -21.63
C ILE A 420 -21.83 19.99 -22.22
N ASP A 421 -21.56 20.35 -23.48
CA ASP A 421 -22.37 21.26 -24.28
C ASP A 421 -22.25 20.92 -25.78
N LYS A 422 -22.87 21.69 -26.66
CA LYS A 422 -22.66 21.63 -28.11
C LYS A 422 -21.18 21.83 -28.44
N GLY A 423 -20.59 20.83 -29.10
CA GLY A 423 -19.18 20.86 -29.49
C GLY A 423 -18.18 20.60 -28.36
N GLN A 424 -18.61 20.35 -27.12
CA GLN A 424 -17.72 20.22 -25.96
C GLN A 424 -17.83 18.82 -25.34
N TYR A 425 -16.74 18.05 -25.40
CA TYR A 425 -16.71 16.65 -25.01
C TYR A 425 -15.57 16.36 -24.02
N ILE A 426 -15.89 15.59 -22.99
CA ILE A 426 -14.92 15.00 -22.05
C ILE A 426 -14.99 13.49 -22.23
N LEU A 427 -13.87 12.85 -22.53
CA LEU A 427 -13.79 11.51 -23.10
C LEU A 427 -12.83 10.63 -22.30
N THR A 428 -13.03 9.31 -22.36
CA THR A 428 -12.18 8.32 -21.71
C THR A 428 -12.27 6.97 -22.44
N ASP A 429 -11.39 6.03 -22.13
CA ASP A 429 -11.42 4.64 -22.59
C ASP A 429 -11.53 4.47 -24.11
N PRO A 430 -10.68 5.12 -24.93
CA PRO A 430 -10.74 4.94 -26.37
C PRO A 430 -10.35 3.51 -26.80
N ILE A 431 -10.95 3.02 -27.88
CA ILE A 431 -10.39 1.89 -28.64
C ILE A 431 -9.51 2.46 -29.75
N VAL A 432 -8.29 1.96 -29.88
CA VAL A 432 -7.35 2.37 -30.93
C VAL A 432 -7.09 1.21 -31.86
N PHE A 433 -7.43 1.37 -33.13
CA PHE A 433 -7.00 0.43 -34.16
C PHE A 433 -5.65 0.85 -34.74
N SER A 434 -4.82 -0.14 -35.07
CA SER A 434 -3.62 0.01 -35.89
C SER A 434 -3.72 -0.81 -37.17
N PRO A 435 -2.73 -0.77 -38.10
CA PRO A 435 -2.78 -1.61 -39.30
C PRO A 435 -2.67 -3.12 -39.00
N VAL A 436 -2.13 -3.51 -37.84
CA VAL A 436 -1.88 -4.90 -37.47
C VAL A 436 -2.75 -5.24 -36.26
N PRO A 437 -3.57 -6.30 -36.30
CA PRO A 437 -4.41 -6.66 -35.17
C PRO A 437 -3.57 -6.98 -33.92
N ASP A 438 -4.16 -6.73 -32.75
CA ASP A 438 -3.59 -6.93 -31.41
C ASP A 438 -2.30 -6.15 -31.11
N GLN A 439 -1.84 -5.28 -32.02
CA GLN A 439 -0.59 -4.54 -31.85
C GLN A 439 -0.70 -3.51 -30.71
N LEU A 440 -1.89 -2.96 -30.48
CA LEU A 440 -2.17 -1.98 -29.42
C LEU A 440 -2.99 -2.57 -28.26
N GLY A 441 -3.07 -3.90 -28.17
CA GLY A 441 -3.85 -4.63 -27.15
C GLY A 441 -5.05 -5.38 -27.73
N LEU A 442 -5.76 -6.10 -26.87
CA LEU A 442 -6.74 -7.15 -27.24
C LEU A 442 -7.96 -6.70 -28.07
N VAL A 443 -8.21 -5.40 -28.13
CA VAL A 443 -9.34 -4.81 -28.89
C VAL A 443 -8.86 -4.02 -30.11
N ASP A 444 -7.59 -4.15 -30.49
CA ASP A 444 -7.08 -3.65 -31.77
C ASP A 444 -7.46 -4.63 -32.89
N TRP A 445 -8.53 -4.35 -33.62
CA TRP A 445 -9.00 -5.19 -34.73
C TRP A 445 -8.24 -4.97 -36.04
N GLY A 446 -7.11 -4.26 -36.02
CA GLY A 446 -6.27 -4.09 -37.20
C GLY A 446 -6.92 -3.28 -38.32
N SER A 447 -6.41 -3.48 -39.53
CA SER A 447 -6.97 -2.91 -40.75
C SER A 447 -8.44 -3.28 -40.98
N ASP A 448 -8.85 -4.48 -40.58
CA ASP A 448 -10.24 -4.95 -40.75
C ASP A 448 -11.21 -4.11 -39.91
N GLY A 449 -10.82 -3.79 -38.67
CA GLY A 449 -11.56 -2.87 -37.81
C GLY A 449 -11.68 -1.47 -38.43
N MET A 450 -10.56 -0.94 -38.95
CA MET A 450 -10.53 0.35 -39.63
C MET A 450 -11.45 0.38 -40.85
N GLU A 451 -11.33 -0.62 -41.73
CA GLU A 451 -12.16 -0.72 -42.93
C GLU A 451 -13.64 -0.87 -42.60
N SER A 452 -13.97 -1.71 -41.61
CA SER A 452 -15.35 -1.93 -41.16
C SER A 452 -15.98 -0.64 -40.65
N TRP A 453 -15.22 0.16 -39.89
CA TRP A 453 -15.69 1.46 -39.42
C TRP A 453 -15.87 2.44 -40.59
N MET A 454 -14.88 2.55 -41.49
CA MET A 454 -14.94 3.45 -42.65
C MET A 454 -16.07 3.11 -43.62
N LYS A 455 -16.39 1.82 -43.85
CA LYS A 455 -17.52 1.37 -44.68
C LYS A 455 -18.87 1.85 -44.15
N LYS A 456 -18.98 2.05 -42.84
CA LYS A 456 -20.21 2.53 -42.18
C LYS A 456 -20.24 4.05 -42.01
N HIS A 457 -19.09 4.71 -42.10
CA HIS A 457 -18.97 6.14 -41.87
C HIS A 457 -19.59 6.94 -43.02
N VAL A 458 -20.47 7.88 -42.68
CA VAL A 458 -20.97 8.90 -43.59
C VAL A 458 -20.38 10.24 -43.18
N CYS A 459 -19.60 10.85 -44.09
CA CYS A 459 -19.00 12.17 -43.87
C CYS A 459 -20.07 13.20 -43.52
N ASN A 460 -19.89 13.87 -42.38
CA ASN A 460 -20.75 14.96 -41.95
C ASN A 460 -20.12 16.32 -42.24
N ASP A 461 -20.78 17.42 -41.86
CA ASP A 461 -20.31 18.76 -42.19
C ASP A 461 -18.96 19.09 -41.53
N VAL A 462 -18.67 18.56 -40.35
CA VAL A 462 -17.35 18.71 -39.73
C VAL A 462 -16.29 17.99 -40.56
N CYS A 463 -16.60 16.78 -41.08
CA CYS A 463 -15.68 16.05 -41.96
C CYS A 463 -15.33 16.83 -43.23
N LYS A 464 -16.28 17.64 -43.73
CA LYS A 464 -16.10 18.49 -44.92
C LYS A 464 -15.33 19.78 -44.61
N ASP A 465 -15.47 20.29 -43.39
CA ASP A 465 -14.81 21.51 -42.94
C ASP A 465 -13.33 21.25 -42.55
N VAL A 466 -12.99 20.04 -42.08
CA VAL A 466 -11.61 19.67 -41.67
C VAL A 466 -10.81 19.03 -42.83
N PRO A 467 -9.50 19.32 -42.97
CA PRO A 467 -8.64 18.62 -43.92
C PRO A 467 -8.48 17.14 -43.54
N MET A 468 -8.93 16.26 -44.42
CA MET A 468 -8.75 14.80 -44.32
C MET A 468 -7.48 14.37 -45.07
N VAL A 469 -6.33 14.89 -44.66
CA VAL A 469 -5.02 14.61 -45.26
C VAL A 469 -4.02 14.22 -44.19
N GLU A 470 -2.96 13.51 -44.60
CA GLU A 470 -1.87 13.12 -43.71
C GLU A 470 -1.14 14.33 -43.15
N ASP A 471 -0.82 14.31 -41.86
CA ASP A 471 0.00 15.31 -41.19
C ASP A 471 1.31 14.65 -40.75
N GLN A 472 2.40 14.96 -41.45
CA GLN A 472 3.69 14.32 -41.19
C GLN A 472 4.26 14.68 -39.81
N ASN A 473 3.96 15.87 -39.27
CA ASN A 473 4.42 16.26 -37.95
C ASN A 473 3.69 15.45 -36.88
N LEU A 474 2.37 15.31 -37.02
CA LEU A 474 1.56 14.48 -36.14
C LEU A 474 1.97 13.01 -36.21
N ILE A 475 2.21 12.48 -37.41
CA ILE A 475 2.71 11.12 -37.61
C ILE A 475 4.02 10.94 -36.83
N ASN A 476 5.00 11.83 -37.02
CA ASN A 476 6.29 11.76 -36.33
C ASN A 476 6.13 11.80 -34.81
N GLN A 477 5.19 12.61 -34.29
CA GLN A 477 4.88 12.68 -32.87
C GLN A 477 4.30 11.36 -32.33
N CYS A 478 3.43 10.71 -33.10
CA CYS A 478 2.74 9.49 -32.66
C CYS A 478 3.54 8.20 -32.92
N LEU A 479 4.54 8.20 -33.82
CA LEU A 479 5.32 7.01 -34.16
C LEU A 479 6.04 6.39 -32.96
N GLY A 480 6.50 7.20 -32.00
CA GLY A 480 7.12 6.72 -30.77
C GLY A 480 6.20 5.78 -29.97
N TYR A 481 4.89 6.01 -29.98
CA TYR A 481 3.94 5.09 -29.35
C TYR A 481 3.97 3.71 -30.04
N MET A 482 3.92 3.65 -31.38
CA MET A 482 3.96 2.37 -32.10
C MET A 482 5.22 1.58 -31.79
N GLU A 483 6.37 2.25 -31.71
CA GLU A 483 7.66 1.61 -31.41
C GLU A 483 7.64 0.99 -30.02
N LYS A 484 7.12 1.70 -29.01
CA LYS A 484 6.97 1.19 -27.65
C LYS A 484 5.97 0.03 -27.57
N PHE A 485 4.81 0.11 -28.25
CA PHE A 485 3.85 -0.99 -28.29
C PHE A 485 4.43 -2.29 -28.88
N LYS A 486 5.27 -2.17 -29.91
CA LYS A 486 5.91 -3.33 -30.58
C LYS A 486 7.12 -3.89 -29.82
N SER A 487 7.77 -3.08 -29.00
CA SER A 487 9.06 -3.44 -28.42
C SER A 487 8.92 -4.52 -27.36
N LYS A 488 9.60 -5.66 -27.54
CA LYS A 488 9.65 -6.72 -26.52
C LYS A 488 10.42 -6.31 -25.27
N ASN A 489 11.39 -5.41 -25.41
CA ASN A 489 12.32 -5.03 -24.34
C ASN A 489 11.99 -3.67 -23.73
N GLU A 490 11.23 -2.83 -24.44
CA GLU A 490 10.88 -1.48 -24.01
C GLU A 490 9.36 -1.23 -24.03
N SER A 491 8.55 -2.28 -24.01
CA SER A 491 7.10 -2.13 -23.91
C SER A 491 6.71 -1.38 -22.64
N PHE A 492 5.53 -0.76 -22.67
CA PHE A 492 4.94 -0.15 -21.49
C PHE A 492 4.82 -1.15 -20.32
N TYR A 493 4.58 -2.42 -20.64
CA TYR A 493 4.63 -3.50 -19.65
C TYR A 493 6.02 -3.72 -19.05
N LYS A 494 7.08 -3.74 -19.87
CA LYS A 494 8.46 -3.85 -19.36
C LYS A 494 8.86 -2.67 -18.47
N GLN A 495 8.41 -1.47 -18.78
CA GLN A 495 8.62 -0.32 -17.89
C GLN A 495 7.96 -0.56 -16.51
N LEU A 496 6.76 -1.14 -16.51
CA LEU A 496 6.06 -1.48 -15.28
C LEU A 496 6.77 -2.58 -14.48
N GLU A 497 7.30 -3.60 -15.13
CA GLU A 497 8.15 -4.61 -14.46
C GLU A 497 9.36 -3.96 -13.77
N VAL A 498 10.01 -2.99 -14.43
CA VAL A 498 11.13 -2.23 -13.85
C VAL A 498 10.67 -1.42 -12.64
N ILE A 499 9.53 -0.73 -12.74
CA ILE A 499 8.96 0.05 -11.63
C ILE A 499 8.61 -0.86 -10.44
N LEU A 500 8.06 -2.05 -10.70
CA LEU A 500 7.74 -3.04 -9.68
C LEU A 500 8.99 -3.72 -9.08
N GLY A 501 10.19 -3.33 -9.52
CA GLY A 501 11.45 -3.77 -8.95
C GLY A 501 12.01 -5.05 -9.56
N GLY A 502 11.63 -5.38 -10.80
CA GLY A 502 12.15 -6.54 -11.53
C GLY A 502 12.05 -7.81 -10.68
N LEU A 503 10.82 -8.29 -10.44
CA LEU A 503 10.54 -9.54 -9.74
C LEU A 503 11.26 -10.72 -10.44
N ASN A 504 12.51 -10.94 -10.05
CA ASN A 504 13.29 -12.16 -10.26
C ASN A 504 13.62 -12.76 -8.91
#